data_AF-A0A7W3TYF2-F1
#
_entry.id   AF-A0A7W3TYF2-F1
#
_cell.length_a   1.000
_cell.length_b   1.000
_cell.length_c   1.000
_cell.angle_alpha   90.00
_cell.angle_beta   90.00
_cell.angle_gamma   90.00
#
_symmetry.space_group_name_H-M   'P 1'
#
loop_
_entity.id
_entity.type
_entity.pdbx_description
1 polymer ?
#
loop_
_entity_poly.entity_id
_entity_poly.type
_entity_poly.pdbx_seq_one_letter_code
_entity_poly.pdbx_strand_id
1 'polypeptide(L)'
;MKNERTYSFLRYLVVVVIFSFMSFWNYITPLWNDDEGWTRMSFTAIVKSCAEDYINSNGRFLGQFFAKTMVNIPLPLEAVLNATAFIIMTLLIFRIASLSNVYGINNEFTKLLLYIFILLNIFLLTPGFSQVYLWRPGAGNYLWLIVVDLIFINLVINKNNSFLHLTITTIFGFLSGGANENTGGGYLL
;
A
#
# COMPACT_ATOMS: atom_id res chain seq x y z
N MET A 1 -26.39 -7.67 20.73
CA MET A 1 -26.34 -6.27 20.23
C MET A 1 -25.28 -5.41 20.92
N LYS A 2 -25.19 -5.35 22.26
CA LYS A 2 -24.17 -4.53 22.96
C LYS A 2 -22.73 -4.95 22.62
N ASN A 3 -22.45 -6.25 22.60
CA ASN A 3 -21.11 -6.79 22.32
C ASN A 3 -20.64 -6.53 20.86
N GLU A 4 -21.54 -6.62 19.88
CA GLU A 4 -21.20 -6.34 18.47
C GLU A 4 -20.74 -4.89 18.26
N ARG A 5 -21.43 -3.92 18.89
CA ARG A 5 -21.02 -2.51 18.84
C ARG A 5 -19.66 -2.29 19.49
N THR A 6 -19.40 -2.97 20.62
CA THR A 6 -18.11 -2.92 21.30
C THR A 6 -16.98 -3.46 20.43
N TYR A 7 -17.14 -4.62 19.79
CA TYR A 7 -16.08 -5.19 18.93
C TYR A 7 -15.83 -4.37 17.67
N SER A 8 -16.88 -3.82 17.07
CA SER A 8 -16.75 -2.87 15.95
C SER A 8 -15.98 -1.63 16.38
N PHE A 9 -16.33 -1.03 17.53
CA PHE A 9 -15.60 0.10 18.11
C PHE A 9 -14.13 -0.23 18.37
N LEU A 10 -13.84 -1.39 18.97
CA LEU A 10 -12.46 -1.85 19.21
C LEU A 10 -11.68 -1.99 17.91
N ARG A 11 -12.29 -2.49 16.82
CA ARG A 11 -11.61 -2.57 15.51
C ARG A 11 -11.25 -1.18 15.01
N TYR A 12 -12.16 -0.20 15.09
CA TYR A 12 -11.85 1.18 14.70
C TYR A 12 -10.76 1.80 15.59
N LEU A 13 -10.77 1.50 16.89
CA LEU A 13 -9.72 1.93 17.80
C LEU A 13 -8.35 1.35 17.38
N VAL A 14 -8.29 0.07 17.02
CA VAL A 14 -7.07 -0.57 16.48
C VAL A 14 -6.59 0.15 15.23
N VAL A 15 -7.48 0.46 14.27
CA VAL A 15 -7.13 1.22 13.06
C VAL A 15 -6.48 2.57 13.42
N VAL A 16 -7.07 3.33 14.35
CA VAL A 16 -6.54 4.64 14.78
C VAL A 16 -5.19 4.50 15.48
N VAL A 17 -5.02 3.48 16.32
CA VAL A 17 -3.74 3.21 17.00
C VAL A 17 -2.65 2.86 15.98
N ILE A 18 -2.94 1.97 15.02
CA ILE A 18 -1.98 1.61 13.96
C ILE A 18 -1.67 2.80 13.07
N PHE A 19 -2.67 3.61 12.70
CA PHE A 19 -2.45 4.82 11.92
C PHE A 19 -1.50 5.79 12.65
N SER A 20 -1.73 6.00 13.94
CA SER A 20 -0.92 6.90 14.77
C SER A 20 0.50 6.37 14.92
N PHE A 21 0.65 5.06 15.16
CA PHE A 21 1.94 4.38 15.21
C PHE A 21 2.70 4.56 13.89
N MET A 22 2.07 4.23 12.76
CA MET A 22 2.70 4.36 11.44
C MET A 22 3.06 5.80 11.13
N SER A 23 2.18 6.77 11.43
CA SER A 23 2.46 8.20 11.19
C SER A 23 3.66 8.67 12.01
N PHE A 24 3.73 8.30 13.29
CA PHE A 24 4.85 8.64 14.16
C PHE A 24 6.17 8.05 13.64
N TRP A 25 6.18 6.75 13.30
CA TRP A 25 7.39 6.09 12.84
C TRP A 25 7.86 6.59 11.47
N ASN A 26 6.95 6.87 10.53
CA ASN A 26 7.32 7.51 9.27
C ASN A 26 7.94 8.89 9.51
N TYR A 27 7.36 9.69 10.41
CA TYR A 27 7.86 11.04 10.69
C TYR A 27 9.29 11.06 11.23
N ILE A 28 9.68 10.06 12.02
CA ILE A 28 11.04 9.98 12.58
C ILE A 28 12.01 9.18 11.72
N THR A 29 11.55 8.52 10.66
CA THR A 29 12.41 7.71 9.79
C THR A 29 13.19 8.63 8.84
N PRO A 30 14.54 8.68 8.95
CA PRO A 30 15.34 9.53 8.08
C PRO A 30 15.46 8.94 6.67
N LEU A 31 15.91 9.77 5.73
CA LEU A 31 16.45 9.29 4.46
C LEU A 31 17.79 8.60 4.68
N TRP A 32 18.12 7.65 3.82
CA TRP A 32 19.46 7.06 3.75
C TRP A 32 20.30 7.79 2.71
N ASN A 33 21.61 7.60 2.79
CA ASN A 33 22.60 8.40 2.06
C ASN A 33 22.46 8.28 0.54
N ASP A 34 22.01 7.12 0.06
CA ASP A 34 21.68 6.84 -1.34
C ASP A 34 20.43 7.59 -1.83
N ASP A 35 19.54 7.98 -0.93
CA ASP A 35 18.30 8.71 -1.25
C ASP A 35 18.49 10.22 -1.38
N GLU A 36 19.59 10.76 -0.84
CA GLU A 36 19.84 12.20 -0.85
C GLU A 36 19.91 12.76 -2.27
N GLY A 37 20.36 11.94 -3.23
CA GLY A 37 20.39 12.24 -4.65
C GLY A 37 19.01 12.41 -5.30
N TRP A 38 17.93 11.99 -4.64
CA TRP A 38 16.54 12.13 -5.12
C TRP A 38 15.81 13.31 -4.49
N THR A 39 16.50 14.14 -3.71
CA THR A 39 15.89 15.31 -3.07
C THR A 39 15.83 16.51 -4.02
N ARG A 40 14.89 17.43 -3.76
CA ARG A 40 14.72 18.72 -4.46
C ARG A 40 14.47 18.59 -5.97
N MET A 41 13.83 17.50 -6.40
CA MET A 41 13.43 17.29 -7.78
C MET A 41 12.12 18.02 -8.08
N SER A 42 12.03 18.67 -9.24
CA SER A 42 10.74 19.13 -9.77
C SER A 42 9.91 17.93 -10.26
N PHE A 43 8.59 18.10 -10.38
CA PHE A 43 7.72 17.05 -10.90
C PHE A 43 8.18 16.51 -12.27
N THR A 44 8.57 17.39 -13.18
CA THR A 44 9.10 17.01 -14.50
C THR A 44 10.41 16.24 -14.38
N ALA A 45 11.29 16.62 -13.46
CA ALA A 45 12.54 15.90 -13.20
C ALA A 45 12.28 14.50 -12.63
N ILE A 46 11.29 14.35 -11.74
CA ILE A 46 10.85 13.05 -11.22
C ILE A 46 10.41 12.16 -12.38
N VAL A 47 9.48 12.63 -13.22
CA VAL A 47 8.95 11.85 -14.35
C VAL A 47 10.07 11.44 -15.32
N LYS A 48 10.96 12.37 -15.68
CA LYS A 48 12.09 12.09 -16.57
C LYS A 48 13.03 11.05 -15.98
N SER A 49 13.40 11.20 -14.71
CA SER A 49 14.29 10.28 -14.03
C SER A 49 13.68 8.88 -13.86
N CYS A 50 12.36 8.78 -13.62
CA CYS A 50 11.66 7.49 -13.57
C CYS A 50 11.65 6.80 -14.94
N ALA A 51 11.53 7.56 -16.03
CA ALA A 51 11.63 7.00 -17.38
C ALA A 51 13.06 6.50 -17.69
N GLU A 52 14.08 7.22 -17.22
CA GLU A 52 15.47 6.79 -17.33
C GLU A 52 15.75 5.52 -16.51
N ASP A 53 15.24 5.42 -15.27
CA ASP A 53 15.36 4.22 -14.44
C ASP A 53 14.63 3.02 -15.06
N TYR A 54 13.47 3.26 -15.67
CA TYR A 54 12.69 2.23 -16.36
C TYR A 54 13.49 1.63 -17.53
N ILE A 55 14.14 2.48 -18.33
CA ILE A 55 14.89 2.02 -19.51
C ILE A 55 16.25 1.42 -19.13
N ASN A 56 16.96 2.03 -18.18
CA ASN A 56 18.39 1.76 -17.97
C ASN A 56 18.72 0.97 -16.70
N SER A 57 17.78 0.83 -15.74
CA SER A 57 18.07 0.24 -14.44
C SER A 57 17.15 -0.94 -14.11
N ASN A 58 15.98 -0.67 -13.55
CA ASN A 58 15.16 -1.68 -12.86
C ASN A 58 13.81 -1.94 -13.54
N GLY A 59 13.44 -1.21 -14.61
CA GLY A 59 12.17 -1.43 -15.30
C GLY A 59 10.94 -0.98 -14.52
N ARG A 60 11.08 -0.20 -13.44
CA ARG A 60 9.96 0.16 -12.55
C ARG A 60 9.65 1.65 -12.62
N PHE A 61 8.69 2.02 -13.46
CA PHE A 61 8.29 3.43 -13.55
C PHE A 61 7.47 3.86 -12.33
N LEU A 62 6.41 3.12 -11.99
CA LEU A 62 5.47 3.53 -10.94
C LEU A 62 6.07 3.49 -9.54
N GLY A 63 6.87 2.47 -9.23
CA GLY A 63 7.58 2.38 -7.95
C GLY A 63 8.53 3.55 -7.73
N GLN A 64 9.35 3.86 -8.74
CA GLN A 64 10.26 5.00 -8.70
C GLN A 64 9.52 6.33 -8.62
N PHE A 65 8.40 6.45 -9.33
CA PHE A 65 7.55 7.63 -9.27
C PHE A 65 7.02 7.88 -7.85
N PHE A 66 6.45 6.86 -7.19
CA PHE A 66 5.99 7.00 -5.81
C PHE A 66 7.15 7.27 -4.86
N ALA A 67 8.26 6.53 -4.96
CA ALA A 67 9.43 6.71 -4.11
C ALA A 67 9.97 8.14 -4.16
N LYS A 68 10.27 8.64 -5.36
CA LYS A 68 10.80 9.99 -5.56
C LYS A 68 9.79 11.07 -5.22
N THR A 69 8.50 10.84 -5.47
CA THR A 69 7.45 11.77 -5.03
C THR A 69 7.40 11.86 -3.51
N MET A 70 7.41 10.73 -2.80
CA MET A 70 7.38 10.69 -1.33
C MET A 70 8.61 11.37 -0.73
N VAL A 71 9.80 11.20 -1.31
CA VAL A 71 11.03 11.90 -0.88
C VAL A 71 10.90 13.43 -1.00
N ASN A 72 10.24 13.93 -2.04
CA ASN A 72 10.19 15.35 -2.40
C ASN A 72 9.04 16.15 -1.76
N ILE A 73 8.08 15.49 -1.10
CA ILE A 73 7.03 16.19 -0.33
C ILE A 73 7.48 16.47 1.12
N PRO A 74 6.83 17.42 1.82
CA PRO A 74 7.15 17.71 3.23
C PRO A 74 6.97 16.49 4.12
N LEU A 75 7.92 16.27 5.04
CA LEU A 75 7.96 15.11 5.94
C LEU A 75 6.66 14.87 6.73
N PRO A 76 5.98 15.89 7.33
CA PRO A 76 4.71 15.65 8.01
C PRO A 76 3.61 15.11 7.07
N LEU A 77 3.57 15.61 5.83
CA LEU A 77 2.59 15.19 4.83
C LEU A 77 2.89 13.76 4.36
N GLU A 78 4.15 13.47 4.10
CA GLU A 78 4.58 12.12 3.72
C GLU A 78 4.21 11.09 4.79
N ALA A 79 4.53 11.37 6.06
CA ALA A 79 4.24 10.46 7.14
C ALA A 79 2.75 10.11 7.26
N VAL A 80 1.87 11.12 7.10
CA VAL A 80 0.42 10.93 7.10
C VAL A 80 -0.06 10.15 5.88
N LEU A 81 0.45 10.48 4.68
CA LEU A 81 0.08 9.78 3.45
C LEU A 81 0.52 8.32 3.47
N ASN A 82 1.73 8.05 3.96
CA ASN A 82 2.27 6.69 4.01
C ASN A 82 1.56 5.84 5.07
N ALA A 83 1.25 6.42 6.23
CA ALA A 83 0.40 5.76 7.22
C ALA A 83 -1.02 5.49 6.69
N THR A 84 -1.58 6.42 5.91
CA THR A 84 -2.89 6.25 5.25
C THR A 84 -2.82 5.10 4.24
N ALA A 85 -1.78 5.04 3.41
CA ALA A 85 -1.56 3.95 2.47
C ALA A 85 -1.45 2.59 3.18
N PHE A 86 -0.73 2.52 4.30
CA PHE A 86 -0.66 1.31 5.12
C PHE A 86 -2.02 0.87 5.66
N ILE A 87 -2.83 1.81 6.18
CA ILE A 87 -4.19 1.49 6.62
C ILE A 87 -5.05 1.00 5.46
N ILE A 88 -5.02 1.68 4.31
CA ILE A 88 -5.76 1.27 3.10
C ILE A 88 -5.36 -0.16 2.72
N MET A 89 -4.06 -0.46 2.68
CA MET A 89 -3.54 -1.81 2.40
C MET A 89 -4.16 -2.84 3.35
N THR A 90 -4.08 -2.63 4.66
CA THR A 90 -4.61 -3.58 5.65
C THR A 90 -6.13 -3.76 5.54
N LEU A 91 -6.87 -2.68 5.23
CA LEU A 91 -8.33 -2.73 5.06
C LEU A 91 -8.73 -3.44 3.77
N LEU A 92 -7.96 -3.30 2.69
CA LEU A 92 -8.18 -4.04 1.44
C LEU A 92 -7.94 -5.53 1.62
N ILE A 93 -6.87 -5.91 2.33
CA ILE A 93 -6.60 -7.31 2.71
C ILE A 93 -7.74 -7.84 3.58
N PHE A 94 -8.15 -7.07 4.60
CA PHE A 94 -9.26 -7.44 5.46
C PHE A 94 -10.55 -7.66 4.68
N ARG A 95 -10.87 -6.77 3.73
CA ARG A 95 -12.04 -6.92 2.87
C ARG A 95 -11.96 -8.23 2.08
N ILE A 96 -10.86 -8.49 1.38
CA ILE A 96 -10.67 -9.73 0.60
C ILE A 96 -10.82 -10.96 1.51
N ALA A 97 -10.12 -10.98 2.65
CA ALA A 97 -10.17 -12.09 3.59
C ALA A 97 -11.56 -12.31 4.19
N SER A 98 -12.30 -11.23 4.45
CA SER A 98 -13.66 -11.28 4.99
C SER A 98 -14.73 -11.77 3.99
N LEU A 99 -14.47 -11.66 2.69
CA LEU A 99 -15.35 -12.20 1.65
C LEU A 99 -15.28 -13.73 1.57
N SER A 100 -14.20 -14.32 2.08
CA SER A 100 -14.02 -15.76 2.13
C SER A 100 -14.93 -16.36 3.20
N ASN A 101 -16.01 -17.03 2.78
CA ASN A 101 -16.87 -17.81 3.68
C ASN A 101 -16.15 -18.99 4.35
N VAL A 102 -14.88 -19.26 3.99
CA VAL A 102 -14.07 -20.39 4.46
C VAL A 102 -13.89 -20.39 5.98
N TYR A 103 -13.86 -19.22 6.62
CA TYR A 103 -13.54 -19.10 8.05
C TYR A 103 -14.74 -18.76 8.95
N GLY A 104 -15.97 -18.81 8.42
CA GLY A 104 -17.17 -18.53 9.22
C GLY A 104 -17.20 -17.13 9.84
N ILE A 105 -16.64 -16.13 9.15
CA ILE A 105 -16.56 -14.74 9.62
C ILE A 105 -17.95 -14.10 9.54
N ASN A 106 -18.72 -14.24 10.60
CA ASN A 106 -20.14 -13.92 10.63
C ASN A 106 -20.51 -12.87 11.69
N ASN A 107 -19.61 -12.54 12.61
CA ASN A 107 -19.84 -11.54 13.67
C ASN A 107 -18.65 -10.57 13.85
N GLU A 108 -18.86 -9.46 14.55
CA GLU A 108 -17.85 -8.42 14.71
C GLU A 108 -16.64 -8.87 15.53
N PHE A 109 -16.80 -9.86 16.42
CA PHE A 109 -15.68 -10.45 17.17
C PHE A 109 -14.69 -11.17 16.24
N THR A 110 -15.18 -12.06 15.38
CA THR A 110 -14.34 -12.77 14.39
C THR A 110 -13.67 -11.80 13.41
N LYS A 111 -14.35 -10.72 13.01
CA LYS A 111 -13.77 -9.66 12.18
C LYS A 111 -12.65 -8.90 12.89
N LEU A 112 -12.83 -8.58 14.17
CA LEU A 112 -11.79 -7.96 14.98
C LEU A 112 -10.55 -8.86 15.07
N LEU A 113 -10.75 -10.14 15.38
CA LEU A 113 -9.65 -11.11 15.43
C LEU A 113 -8.94 -11.27 14.08
N LEU A 114 -9.69 -11.35 12.98
CA LEU A 114 -9.11 -11.41 11.63
C LEU A 114 -8.25 -10.17 11.36
N TYR A 115 -8.75 -8.97 11.69
CA TYR A 115 -7.99 -7.75 11.45
C TYR A 115 -6.69 -7.69 12.27
N ILE A 116 -6.75 -8.10 13.55
CA ILE A 116 -5.55 -8.23 14.39
C ILE A 116 -4.58 -9.26 13.80
N PHE A 117 -5.10 -10.41 13.35
CA PHE A 117 -4.27 -11.44 12.74
C PHE A 117 -3.57 -10.94 11.47
N ILE A 118 -4.26 -10.21 10.60
CA ILE A 118 -3.66 -9.57 9.41
C ILE A 118 -2.52 -8.65 9.82
N LEU A 119 -2.74 -7.78 10.81
CA LEU A 119 -1.71 -6.88 11.31
C LEU A 119 -0.50 -7.64 11.84
N LEU A 120 -0.71 -8.66 12.69
CA LEU A 120 0.37 -9.47 13.24
C LEU A 120 1.19 -10.16 12.14
N ASN A 121 0.54 -10.70 11.11
CA ASN A 121 1.26 -11.31 9.99
C ASN A 121 2.12 -10.28 9.25
N ILE A 122 1.59 -9.09 8.97
CA ILE A 122 2.36 -8.04 8.28
C ILE A 122 3.54 -7.58 9.14
N PHE A 123 3.35 -7.34 10.43
CA PHE A 123 4.42 -6.89 11.32
C PHE A 123 5.50 -7.94 11.57
N LEU A 124 5.12 -9.22 11.70
CA LEU A 124 6.04 -10.29 12.10
C LEU A 124 6.66 -11.03 10.91
N LEU A 125 5.95 -11.12 9.78
CA LEU A 125 6.36 -11.96 8.66
C LEU A 125 6.91 -11.18 7.48
N THR A 126 6.74 -9.84 7.41
CA THR A 126 7.39 -9.06 6.36
C THR A 126 8.87 -8.87 6.68
N PRO A 127 9.79 -9.47 5.90
CA PRO A 127 11.22 -9.22 6.07
C PRO A 127 11.51 -7.75 5.79
N GLY A 128 12.28 -7.10 6.68
CA GLY A 128 12.61 -5.69 6.53
C GLY A 128 11.38 -4.77 6.59
N PHE A 129 10.41 -5.04 7.47
CA PHE A 129 9.19 -4.23 7.64
C PHE A 129 9.44 -2.71 7.55
N SER A 130 10.46 -2.22 8.24
CA SER A 130 10.82 -0.79 8.21
C SER A 130 11.25 -0.31 6.83
N GLN A 131 12.04 -1.10 6.10
CA GLN A 131 12.44 -0.80 4.72
C GLN A 131 11.24 -0.84 3.76
N VAL A 132 10.28 -1.73 3.99
CA VAL A 132 9.12 -1.91 3.09
C VAL A 132 8.02 -0.87 3.33
N TYR A 133 7.77 -0.49 4.59
CA TYR A 133 6.58 0.30 4.95
C TYR A 133 6.86 1.65 5.65
N LEU A 134 8.08 1.90 6.14
CA LEU A 134 8.44 3.15 6.85
C LEU A 134 9.45 4.01 6.11
N TRP A 135 10.43 3.39 5.47
CA TRP A 135 11.44 4.07 4.68
C TRP A 135 10.82 4.60 3.39
N ARG A 136 10.83 5.93 3.20
CA ARG A 136 10.05 6.64 2.16
C ARG A 136 10.25 6.06 0.74
N PRO A 137 11.49 5.81 0.27
CA PRO A 137 11.75 5.19 -1.02
C PRO A 137 11.25 3.75 -1.11
N GLY A 138 11.46 2.96 -0.06
CA GLY A 138 10.99 1.58 -0.01
C GLY A 138 9.47 1.51 0.02
N ALA A 139 8.82 2.33 0.85
CA ALA A 139 7.36 2.44 0.88
C ALA A 139 6.79 2.82 -0.49
N GLY A 140 7.38 3.81 -1.17
CA GLY A 140 6.98 4.15 -2.54
C GLY A 140 7.11 2.97 -3.51
N ASN A 141 8.20 2.21 -3.41
CA ASN A 141 8.44 1.04 -4.25
C ASN A 141 7.62 -0.20 -3.86
N TYR A 142 7.14 -0.33 -2.64
CA TYR A 142 6.47 -1.55 -2.19
C TYR A 142 5.06 -1.27 -1.68
N LEU A 143 4.91 -0.51 -0.59
CA LEU A 143 3.60 -0.23 0.03
C LEU A 143 2.60 0.37 -0.97
N TRP A 144 2.99 1.44 -1.67
CA TRP A 144 2.09 2.14 -2.60
C TRP A 144 1.69 1.26 -3.78
N LEU A 145 2.62 0.42 -4.25
CA LEU A 145 2.37 -0.55 -5.31
C LEU A 145 1.45 -1.69 -4.86
N ILE A 146 1.65 -2.23 -3.66
CA ILE A 146 0.74 -3.22 -3.06
C ILE A 146 -0.67 -2.64 -2.92
N VAL A 147 -0.82 -1.36 -2.54
CA VAL A 147 -2.12 -0.70 -2.49
C VAL A 147 -2.79 -0.66 -3.86
N VAL A 148 -2.06 -0.29 -4.92
CA VAL A 148 -2.57 -0.29 -6.30
C VAL A 148 -3.04 -1.69 -6.71
N ASP A 149 -2.22 -2.71 -6.46
CA ASP A 149 -2.54 -4.11 -6.79
C ASP A 149 -3.78 -4.61 -6.02
N LEU A 150 -3.88 -4.30 -4.74
CA LEU A 150 -5.02 -4.70 -3.92
C LEU A 150 -6.30 -3.97 -4.30
N ILE A 151 -6.22 -2.71 -4.74
CA ILE A 151 -7.38 -1.99 -5.30
C ILE A 151 -7.84 -2.71 -6.56
N PHE A 152 -6.92 -3.04 -7.48
CA PHE A 152 -7.24 -3.80 -8.69
C PHE A 152 -7.93 -5.12 -8.37
N ILE A 153 -7.36 -5.92 -7.46
CA ILE A 153 -7.96 -7.20 -7.03
C ILE A 153 -9.37 -7.00 -6.44
N ASN A 154 -9.56 -6.00 -5.58
CA ASN A 154 -10.87 -5.71 -5.00
C ASN A 154 -11.90 -5.29 -6.06
N LEU A 155 -11.48 -4.56 -7.09
CA LEU A 155 -12.35 -4.19 -8.21
C LEU A 155 -12.76 -5.42 -9.01
N VAL A 156 -11.82 -6.32 -9.34
CA VAL A 156 -12.08 -7.56 -10.09
C VAL A 156 -13.01 -8.50 -9.31
N ILE A 157 -12.81 -8.64 -7.99
CA ILE A 157 -13.69 -9.46 -7.13
C ILE A 157 -15.10 -8.87 -7.08
N ASN A 158 -15.22 -7.55 -7.03
CA ASN A 158 -16.49 -6.85 -6.99
C ASN A 158 -17.10 -6.72 -8.39
N LYS A 159 -17.61 -7.85 -8.92
CA LYS A 159 -18.20 -7.97 -10.26
C LYS A 159 -19.32 -6.95 -10.51
N ASN A 160 -18.98 -5.83 -11.13
CA ASN A 160 -19.90 -4.75 -11.49
C ASN A 160 -19.72 -4.38 -12.97
N ASN A 161 -20.80 -4.42 -13.75
CA ASN A 161 -20.74 -4.23 -15.19
C ASN A 161 -20.93 -2.77 -15.64
N SER A 162 -20.97 -1.80 -14.71
CA SER A 162 -21.06 -0.39 -15.07
C SER A 162 -19.82 0.09 -15.83
N PHE A 163 -20.01 0.95 -16.84
CA PHE A 163 -18.93 1.49 -17.66
C PHE A 163 -17.83 2.18 -16.82
N LEU A 164 -18.24 2.93 -15.80
CA LEU A 164 -17.30 3.58 -14.87
C LEU A 164 -16.45 2.55 -14.12
N HIS A 165 -17.06 1.48 -13.60
CA HIS A 165 -16.33 0.43 -12.90
C HIS A 165 -15.34 -0.25 -13.84
N LEU A 166 -15.75 -0.65 -15.05
CA LEU A 166 -14.86 -1.27 -16.03
C LEU A 166 -13.69 -0.35 -16.41
N THR A 167 -13.95 0.95 -16.57
CA THR A 167 -12.91 1.95 -16.86
C THR A 167 -11.89 2.03 -15.71
N ILE A 168 -12.36 2.15 -14.47
CA ILE A 168 -11.49 2.20 -13.29
C ILE A 168 -10.69 0.90 -13.15
N THR A 169 -11.33 -0.26 -13.31
CA THR A 169 -10.69 -1.57 -13.25
C THR A 169 -9.60 -1.71 -14.32
N THR A 170 -9.83 -1.19 -15.53
CA THR A 170 -8.83 -1.21 -16.62
C THR A 170 -7.62 -0.32 -16.29
N ILE A 171 -7.85 0.88 -15.76
CA ILE A 171 -6.78 1.80 -15.34
C ILE A 171 -5.93 1.15 -14.23
N PHE A 172 -6.57 0.63 -13.19
CA PHE A 172 -5.86 -0.03 -12.09
C PHE A 172 -5.17 -1.33 -12.53
N GLY A 173 -5.72 -2.06 -13.51
CA GLY A 173 -5.05 -3.21 -14.11
C GLY A 173 -3.77 -2.84 -14.86
N PHE A 174 -3.79 -1.74 -15.61
CA PHE A 174 -2.58 -1.22 -16.27
C PHE A 174 -1.53 -0.76 -15.25
N LEU A 175 -1.96 -0.02 -14.22
CA LEU A 175 -1.05 0.44 -13.15
C LEU A 175 -0.46 -0.73 -12.36
N SER A 176 -1.25 -1.76 -12.05
CA SER A 176 -0.78 -2.98 -11.39
C SER A 176 0.25 -3.73 -12.25
N GLY A 177 0.06 -3.77 -13.58
CA GLY A 177 1.05 -4.34 -14.49
C GLY A 177 2.41 -3.62 -14.45
N GLY A 178 2.42 -2.31 -14.19
CA GLY A 178 3.64 -1.49 -14.05
C GLY A 178 4.25 -1.46 -12.65
N ALA A 179 3.67 -2.18 -11.68
CA ALA A 179 4.07 -2.17 -10.28
C ALA A 179 5.23 -3.14 -9.96
N ASN A 180 5.50 -4.12 -10.81
CA ASN A 180 6.44 -5.20 -10.50
C ASN A 180 7.69 -5.18 -11.38
N GLU A 181 8.84 -5.40 -10.74
CA GLU A 181 10.16 -5.59 -11.34
C GLU A 181 10.21 -6.80 -12.29
N ASN A 182 9.33 -7.79 -12.08
CA ASN A 182 9.35 -9.10 -12.73
C ASN A 182 8.07 -9.49 -13.48
N THR A 183 7.09 -8.60 -13.67
CA THR A 183 5.86 -8.99 -14.39
C THR A 183 6.03 -8.94 -15.90
N GLY A 184 6.93 -8.10 -16.43
CA GLY A 184 7.31 -8.14 -17.85
C GLY A 184 8.06 -9.42 -18.24
N GLY A 185 8.90 -9.95 -17.33
CA GLY A 185 9.66 -11.19 -17.55
C GLY A 185 8.91 -12.47 -17.13
N GLY A 186 8.18 -12.46 -16.02
CA GLY A 186 7.50 -13.64 -15.47
C GLY A 186 6.22 -14.06 -16.20
N TYR A 187 5.72 -13.25 -17.13
CA TYR A 187 4.66 -13.67 -18.07
C TYR A 187 5.20 -14.19 -19.42
N LEU A 188 6.48 -13.96 -19.72
CA LEU A 188 7.12 -14.33 -21.00
C LEU A 188 8.24 -15.37 -20.88
N LEU A 189 8.65 -15.74 -19.66
CA LEU A 189 9.61 -16.80 -19.34
C LEU A 189 8.93 -18.00 -18.69
#